data_AF-B8XRX3-F1
#
_entry.id   AF-B8XRX3-F1
#
_cell.length_a   1.000
_cell.length_b   1.000
_cell.length_c   1.000
_cell.angle_alpha   90.00
_cell.angle_beta   90.00
_cell.angle_gamma   90.00
#
_symmetry.space_group_name_H-M   'P 1'
#
loop_
_entity.id
_entity.type
_entity.pdbx_description
1 polymer ?
#
loop_
_entity_poly.entity_id
_entity_poly.type
_entity_poly.pdbx_seq_one_letter_code
_entity_poly.pdbx_strand_id
1 'polypeptide(L)' 'LAADVGKGAGQREFNGLGDCLVKISKADGLIGLYRGFGVSVQGIIIYRAAFFGLYDTAKGMLPDPKSAGLIVSWMI' A
#
# COMPACT_ATOMS: atom_id res chain seq x y z
N LEU A 1 -5.06 11.63 -7.11
CA LEU A 1 -5.37 12.60 -6.02
C LEU A 1 -4.14 13.32 -5.50
N ALA A 2 -3.03 12.62 -5.19
CA ALA A 2 -1.78 13.26 -4.73
C ALA A 2 -1.15 14.24 -5.75
N ALA A 3 -1.29 13.98 -7.06
CA ALA A 3 -0.73 14.83 -8.12
C ALA A 3 -1.41 16.22 -8.27
N ASP A 4 -2.59 16.41 -7.66
CA ASP A 4 -3.36 17.67 -7.72
C ASP A 4 -3.42 18.41 -6.38
N VAL A 5 -2.70 17.92 -5.36
CA VAL A 5 -2.54 18.63 -4.08
C VAL A 5 -1.76 19.91 -4.33
N GLY A 6 -2.41 21.06 -4.10
CA GLY A 6 -1.83 22.40 -4.30
C GLY A 6 -2.25 23.10 -5.60
N LYS A 7 -2.90 22.43 -6.55
CA LYS A 7 -3.45 23.08 -7.75
C LYS A 7 -4.79 23.77 -7.46
N GLY A 8 -5.00 24.94 -8.08
CA GLY A 8 -6.27 25.70 -8.00
C GLY A 8 -7.44 24.94 -8.66
N ALA A 9 -8.68 25.26 -8.27
CA ALA A 9 -9.87 24.51 -8.66
C ALA A 9 -10.06 24.31 -10.18
N GLY A 10 -9.54 25.21 -11.03
CA GLY A 10 -9.59 25.07 -12.50
C GLY A 10 -8.49 24.21 -13.13
N GLN A 11 -7.49 23.76 -12.36
CA GLN A 11 -6.34 22.97 -12.85
C GLN A 11 -6.29 21.54 -12.29
N ARG A 12 -7.28 21.15 -11.47
CA ARG A 12 -7.37 19.79 -10.93
C ARG A 12 -7.99 18.86 -11.97
N GLU A 13 -7.38 17.71 -12.18
CA GLU A 13 -7.90 16.70 -13.11
C GLU A 13 -9.18 16.06 -12.55
N PHE A 14 -9.27 15.97 -11.22
CA PHE A 14 -10.41 15.43 -10.50
C PHE A 14 -10.86 16.38 -9.39
N ASN A 15 -12.17 16.69 -9.36
CA ASN A 15 -12.77 17.57 -8.35
C ASN A 15 -13.07 16.85 -7.02
N GLY A 16 -12.83 15.53 -6.96
CA GLY A 16 -13.04 14.70 -5.78
C GLY A 16 -12.97 13.21 -6.09
N LEU A 17 -13.16 12.38 -5.06
CA LEU A 17 -13.11 10.92 -5.19
C LEU A 17 -14.24 10.39 -6.09
N GLY A 18 -15.45 10.92 -5.94
CA GLY A 18 -16.60 10.55 -6.77
C GLY A 18 -16.45 10.96 -8.25
N ASP A 19 -15.94 12.17 -8.51
CA ASP A 19 -15.65 12.65 -9.87
C ASP A 19 -14.58 11.77 -10.55
N CYS A 20 -13.56 11.36 -9.81
CA CYS A 20 -12.54 10.42 -10.25
C CYS A 20 -13.13 9.06 -10.64
N LEU A 21 -13.93 8.45 -9.76
CA LEU A 21 -14.56 7.16 -10.03
C LEU A 21 -15.47 7.21 -11.26
N VAL A 22 -16.28 8.27 -11.40
CA VAL A 22 -17.18 8.43 -12.55
C VAL A 22 -16.42 8.67 -13.85
N LYS A 23 -15.38 9.51 -13.85
CA LYS A 23 -14.55 9.75 -15.04
C LYS A 23 -13.83 8.48 -15.50
N ILE A 24 -13.20 7.74 -14.58
CA ILE A 24 -12.51 6.49 -14.90
C ILE A 24 -13.50 5.44 -15.40
N SER A 25 -14.65 5.29 -14.73
CA SER A 25 -15.69 4.33 -15.14
C SER A 25 -16.26 4.65 -16.53
N LYS A 26 -16.35 5.94 -16.90
CA LYS A 26 -16.79 6.35 -18.24
C LYS A 26 -15.70 6.20 -19.31
N ALA A 27 -14.44 6.40 -18.96
CA ALA A 27 -13.32 6.34 -19.90
C ALA A 27 -12.85 4.91 -20.19
N ASP A 28 -12.59 4.13 -19.13
CA ASP A 28 -11.96 2.81 -19.22
C ASP A 28 -12.84 1.67 -18.66
N GLY A 29 -14.07 1.99 -18.20
CA GLY A 29 -14.98 1.02 -17.62
C GLY A 29 -14.52 0.47 -16.26
N LEU A 30 -15.14 -0.64 -15.84
CA LEU A 30 -14.79 -1.32 -14.59
C LEU A 30 -13.36 -1.90 -14.62
N ILE A 31 -12.84 -2.27 -15.78
CA ILE A 31 -11.48 -2.81 -15.92
C ILE A 31 -10.43 -1.73 -15.63
N GLY A 32 -10.71 -0.47 -16.01
CA GLY A 32 -9.85 0.68 -15.70
C GLY A 32 -9.65 0.89 -14.20
N LEU A 33 -10.68 0.62 -13.39
CA LEU A 33 -10.62 0.75 -11.92
C LEU A 33 -9.72 -0.31 -11.26
N TYR A 34 -9.60 -1.51 -11.84
CA TYR A 34 -8.77 -2.60 -11.31
C TYR A 34 -7.40 -2.70 -11.98
N ARG A 35 -7.06 -1.74 -12.84
CA ARG A 35 -5.80 -1.72 -13.57
C ARG A 35 -4.64 -1.54 -12.58
N GLY A 36 -3.81 -2.57 -12.44
CA GLY A 36 -2.73 -2.63 -11.45
C GLY A 36 -3.01 -3.50 -10.22
N PHE A 37 -4.21 -4.07 -10.08
CA PHE A 37 -4.53 -4.96 -8.96
C PHE A 37 -3.57 -6.16 -8.85
N GLY A 38 -3.19 -6.77 -9.98
CA GLY A 38 -2.25 -7.90 -9.99
C GLY A 38 -0.86 -7.56 -9.43
N VAL A 39 -0.30 -6.40 -9.80
CA VAL A 39 1.01 -5.96 -9.26
C VAL A 39 0.88 -5.57 -7.78
N SER A 40 -0.26 -5.00 -7.36
CA SER A 40 -0.53 -4.75 -5.94
C SER A 40 -0.58 -6.04 -5.13
N VAL A 41 -1.23 -7.09 -5.64
CA VAL A 41 -1.28 -8.41 -4.99
C VAL A 41 0.13 -8.98 -4.85
N GLN A 42 0.94 -8.92 -5.91
CA GLN A 42 2.33 -9.38 -5.84
C GLN A 42 3.17 -8.58 -4.82
N GLY A 43 2.98 -7.25 -4.77
CA GLY A 43 3.61 -6.39 -3.77
C GLY A 43 3.24 -6.78 -2.33
N ILE A 44 1.96 -7.10 -2.07
CA ILE A 44 1.50 -7.55 -0.75
C ILE A 44 2.14 -8.89 -0.36
N ILE A 45 2.24 -9.83 -1.30
CA ILE A 45 2.87 -11.14 -1.06
C ILE A 45 4.34 -10.96 -0.69
N ILE A 46 5.08 -10.15 -1.45
CA ILE A 46 6.50 -9.87 -1.18
C ILE A 46 6.66 -9.15 0.16
N TYR A 47 5.83 -8.15 0.44
CA TYR A 47 5.84 -7.43 1.72
C TYR A 47 5.65 -8.39 2.89
N ARG A 48 4.67 -9.29 2.80
CA ARG A 48 4.37 -10.26 3.85
C ARG A 48 5.49 -11.30 4.01
N ALA A 49 6.06 -11.77 2.89
CA ALA A 49 7.19 -12.68 2.89
C ALA A 49 8.44 -12.05 3.53
N ALA A 50 8.74 -10.79 3.18
CA ALA A 50 9.85 -10.04 3.77
C ALA A 50 9.61 -9.80 5.27
N PHE A 51 8.39 -9.43 5.67
CA PHE A 51 8.02 -9.25 7.07
C PHE A 51 8.26 -10.53 7.88
N PHE A 52 7.72 -11.67 7.43
CA PHE A 52 7.91 -12.93 8.13
C PHE A 52 9.36 -13.41 8.10
N GLY A 53 10.07 -13.25 6.97
CA GLY A 53 11.47 -13.62 6.86
C GLY A 53 12.38 -12.83 7.79
N LEU A 54 12.18 -11.51 7.86
CA LEU A 54 12.90 -10.64 8.79
C LEU A 54 12.57 -10.97 10.24
N TYR A 55 11.29 -11.22 10.54
CA TYR A 55 10.84 -11.57 11.89
C TYR A 55 11.40 -12.92 12.36
N ASP A 56 11.43 -13.93 11.49
CA ASP A 56 11.99 -15.25 11.79
C ASP A 56 13.52 -15.19 11.96
N THR A 57 14.21 -14.45 11.09
CA THR A 57 15.66 -14.20 11.20
C THR A 57 16.01 -13.46 12.49
N ALA A 58 15.25 -12.40 12.82
CA ALA A 58 15.44 -11.63 14.04
C ALA A 58 15.23 -12.48 15.30
N LYS A 59 14.24 -13.39 15.30
CA LYS A 59 14.01 -14.34 16.39
C LYS A 59 15.13 -15.37 16.52
N GLY A 60 15.65 -15.89 15.42
CA GLY A 60 16.73 -16.90 15.43
C GLY A 60 18.09 -16.34 15.87
N MET A 61 18.32 -15.03 15.72
CA MET A 61 19.56 -14.37 16.12
C MET A 61 19.55 -13.84 17.57
N LEU A 62 18.42 -13.90 18.28
CA LEU A 62 18.31 -13.39 19.64
C LEU A 62 18.58 -14.50 20.69
N PRO A 63 19.54 -14.30 21.61
CA PRO A 63 19.89 -15.30 22.63
C PRO A 63 18.90 -15.39 23.81
N ASP A 64 17.96 -14.46 23.97
CA ASP A 64 17.04 -14.42 25.12
C ASP A 64 15.54 -14.36 24.70
N PRO A 65 14.74 -15.42 24.96
CA PRO A 65 13.41 -15.59 24.38
C PRO A 65 12.30 -14.74 25.03
N LYS A 66 12.57 -13.98 26.11
CA LYS A 66 11.53 -13.25 26.87
C LYS A 66 11.48 -11.73 26.62
N SER A 67 12.55 -11.11 26.11
CA SER A 67 12.59 -9.66 25.80
C SER A 67 12.35 -9.35 24.31
N ALA A 68 12.44 -10.36 23.44
CA ALA A 68 12.37 -10.24 21.98
C ALA A 68 10.97 -9.90 21.42
N GLY A 69 9.89 -10.31 22.08
CA GLY A 69 8.53 -10.10 21.57
C GLY A 69 8.06 -8.65 21.59
N LEU A 70 8.45 -7.87 22.60
CA LEU A 70 7.96 -6.51 22.79
C LEU A 70 8.72 -5.47 21.96
N ILE A 71 10.04 -5.60 21.82
CA ILE A 71 10.87 -4.64 21.07
C ILE A 71 10.68 -4.81 19.55
N VAL A 72 10.61 -6.05 19.06
CA VAL A 72 10.38 -6.33 17.62
C VAL A 72 8.95 -5.96 17.21
N SER A 73 7.97 -6.05 18.12
CA SER A 73 6.59 -5.60 17.86
C SER A 73 6.42 -4.08 17.85
N TRP A 74 7.40 -3.31 18.34
CA TRP A 74 7.37 -1.83 18.39
C TRP A 74 8.33 -1.16 17.39
N MET A 75 9.28 -1.91 16.81
CA MET A 75 10.20 -1.43 15.77
C MET A 75 9.73 -1.71 14.34
N ILE A 76 8.63 -2.45 14.16
CA ILE A 76 8.02 -2.77 12.86
C ILE A 76 6.64 -2.13 12.76
#